data_AF-Q6FK08-F1
#
_entry.id   AF-Q6FK08-F1
#
_cell.length_a   1.000
_cell.length_b   1.000
_cell.length_c   1.000
_cell.angle_alpha   90.00
_cell.angle_beta   90.00
_cell.angle_gamma   90.00
#
_symmetry.space_group_name_H-M   'P 1'
#
loop_
_entity.id
_entity.type
_entity.pdbx_description
1 polymer ?
#
loop_
_entity_poly.entity_id
_entity_poly.type
_entity_poly.pdbx_seq_one_letter_code
_entity_poly.pdbx_strand_id
1 'polypeptide(L)'
;MDYETLLFELKPLLDIEQLKVANIDESNVQVYTSALEKCSQGARIESNRTIIGRSGLLDSLTESLAFLLEQEFTVDTQSNKNILLIISEIVRVLANSFADNDDNRNIFFDKNRFLANPIIETYFAKVLALNLQQNDPDVIITLQMRLAAMVKNLIVDNRNYVTHYAAFLCPTSYLRLDSINLTSENEVQMALFIAELIDAILEFDKKGATLDEMKIVSTLYYQLSTYITSASVEIDDGDDEEPLIELLATLTNIAEIVFSIDGTFNFDKQQETKDIIQKNILQTIDNLEELKFHNKLIIMRRLVTTSGYIASDKSNTTHSEMNMCLNHLRNENPSPYTIGAIFINITNAIRSTEESKELEQTLSIPDIICYSKKLSDPVQFQGVLDLLKKVLNLSNTLLLPNDSLQGIANLLTYSNEQAQYFQGLIPLVNGLLNKLLTVIPSSKIEFIFQGNISEGFVKLICKNGSISASLALDKLLLVKNPIKKDITDRLWECLFHFDQVAKENNTSESANVYLLFQVAKTLGVYLRNTIDKPTEIQDFLLYQYEDQLVFLLSQILDLRDKNVRGSESAMNNGKFVAGLIIDAKKSVRTTDDDRLLAICKQFF
;
A
#
# COMPACT_ATOMS: atom_id res chain seq x y z
N MET A 1 20.68 9.74 42.36
CA MET A 1 19.37 9.76 43.05
C MET A 1 19.63 9.36 44.49
N ASP A 2 19.26 10.20 45.47
CA ASP A 2 19.34 9.81 46.89
C ASP A 2 18.12 8.94 47.22
N TYR A 3 18.33 7.63 47.17
CA TYR A 3 17.27 6.64 47.24
C TYR A 3 16.68 6.52 48.66
N GLU A 4 17.50 6.68 49.70
CA GLU A 4 17.06 6.59 51.09
C GLU A 4 16.16 7.77 51.46
N THR A 5 16.54 8.98 51.03
CA THR A 5 15.71 10.17 51.23
C THR A 5 14.38 10.05 50.50
N LEU A 6 14.36 9.53 49.27
CA LEU A 6 13.12 9.30 48.53
C LEU A 6 12.19 8.28 49.19
N LEU A 7 12.73 7.16 49.66
CA LEU A 7 11.94 6.15 50.37
C LEU A 7 11.36 6.70 51.68
N PHE A 8 12.10 7.56 52.37
CA PHE A 8 11.60 8.22 53.58
C PHE A 8 10.45 9.19 53.27
N GLU A 9 10.62 10.05 52.26
CA GLU A 9 9.59 11.01 51.81
C GLU A 9 8.32 10.30 51.29
N LEU A 10 8.47 9.17 50.61
CA LEU A 10 7.36 8.39 50.04
C LEU A 10 6.74 7.38 51.00
N LYS A 11 7.32 7.13 52.18
CA LYS A 11 6.86 6.10 53.11
C LYS A 11 5.34 6.10 53.37
N PRO A 12 4.66 7.25 53.57
CA PRO A 12 3.21 7.28 53.78
C PRO A 12 2.39 6.83 52.56
N LEU A 13 2.95 6.95 51.36
CA LEU A 13 2.35 6.45 50.13
C LEU A 13 2.66 4.98 49.88
N LEU A 14 3.83 4.49 50.29
CA LEU A 14 4.30 3.12 50.01
C LEU A 14 3.72 2.07 50.97
N ASP A 15 3.19 2.50 52.12
CA ASP A 15 2.50 1.65 53.09
C ASP A 15 0.98 1.85 52.98
N ILE A 16 0.28 0.86 52.42
CA ILE A 16 -1.17 0.91 52.18
C ILE A 16 -1.95 1.17 53.49
N GLU A 17 -1.50 0.62 54.62
CA GLU A 17 -2.20 0.82 55.90
C GLU A 17 -2.07 2.27 56.39
N GLN A 18 -0.93 2.91 56.12
CA GLN A 18 -0.78 4.35 56.38
C GLN A 18 -1.58 5.18 55.39
N LEU A 19 -1.61 4.79 54.11
CA LEU A 19 -2.33 5.49 53.05
C LEU A 19 -3.84 5.51 53.30
N LYS A 20 -4.42 4.43 53.81
CA LYS A 20 -5.84 4.32 54.21
C LYS A 20 -6.26 5.38 55.25
N VAL A 21 -5.35 5.79 56.11
CA VAL A 21 -5.61 6.71 57.23
C VAL A 21 -5.04 8.12 56.94
N ALA A 22 -4.25 8.27 55.88
CA ALA A 22 -3.63 9.53 55.52
C ALA A 22 -4.67 10.55 55.04
N ASN A 23 -4.61 11.76 55.58
CA ASN A 23 -5.39 12.89 55.06
C ASN A 23 -4.64 13.49 53.86
N ILE A 24 -5.19 13.29 52.65
CA ILE A 24 -4.61 13.80 51.40
C ILE A 24 -5.05 15.27 51.20
N ASP A 25 -4.47 16.14 52.02
CA ASP A 25 -4.60 17.59 51.90
C ASP A 25 -3.55 18.19 50.94
N GLU A 26 -3.72 19.47 50.60
CA GLU A 26 -2.86 20.17 49.64
C GLU A 26 -1.38 20.20 50.05
N SER A 27 -1.09 20.21 51.36
CA SER A 27 0.28 20.26 51.89
C SER A 27 1.01 18.93 51.71
N ASN A 28 0.32 17.81 51.97
CA ASN A 28 0.88 16.48 51.79
C ASN A 28 1.03 16.12 50.31
N VAL A 29 0.08 16.54 49.46
CA VAL A 29 0.14 16.31 48.01
C VAL A 29 1.40 16.90 47.40
N GLN A 30 1.76 18.14 47.75
CA GLN A 30 2.97 18.78 47.21
C GLN A 30 4.26 18.03 47.59
N VAL A 31 4.34 17.53 48.83
CA VAL A 31 5.49 16.74 49.29
C VAL A 31 5.57 15.44 48.49
N TYR A 32 4.45 14.74 48.34
CA TYR A 32 4.38 13.47 47.62
C TYR A 32 4.66 13.62 46.12
N THR A 33 4.06 14.60 45.45
CA THR A 33 4.28 14.82 44.01
C THR A 33 5.71 15.26 43.73
N SER A 34 6.32 16.07 44.59
CA SER A 34 7.74 16.46 44.47
C SER A 34 8.68 15.26 44.64
N ALA A 35 8.40 14.35 45.57
CA ALA A 35 9.19 13.15 45.77
C ALA A 35 9.04 12.16 44.60
N LEU A 36 7.79 11.93 44.13
CA LEU A 36 7.51 11.10 42.95
C LEU A 36 8.13 11.71 41.68
N GLU A 37 8.16 13.03 41.56
CA GLU A 37 8.83 13.70 40.44
C GLU A 37 10.32 13.40 40.40
N LYS A 38 11.03 13.57 41.53
CA LYS A 38 12.45 13.22 41.63
C LYS A 38 12.68 11.74 41.29
N CYS A 39 11.80 10.86 41.75
CA CYS A 39 11.86 9.43 41.43
C CYS A 39 11.67 9.18 39.92
N SER A 40 10.68 9.82 39.31
CA SER A 40 10.38 9.73 37.88
C SER A 40 11.53 10.24 37.00
N GLN A 41 12.13 11.37 37.36
CA GLN A 41 13.33 11.89 36.69
C GLN A 41 14.52 10.92 36.86
N GLY A 42 14.67 10.35 38.05
CA GLY A 42 15.69 9.32 38.33
C GLY A 42 15.52 8.07 37.47
N ALA A 43 14.27 7.63 37.25
CA ALA A 43 13.94 6.46 36.44
C ALA A 43 14.27 6.62 34.94
N ARG A 44 14.63 7.82 34.46
CA ARG A 44 15.14 8.00 33.09
C ARG A 44 16.53 7.37 32.88
N ILE A 45 17.25 7.08 33.97
CA ILE A 45 18.57 6.46 33.93
C ILE A 45 18.42 4.94 34.12
N GLU A 46 18.96 4.16 33.20
CA GLU A 46 18.83 2.69 33.17
C GLU A 46 19.23 1.99 34.47
N SER A 47 20.36 2.39 35.08
CA SER A 47 20.80 1.82 36.35
C SER A 47 19.83 2.08 37.50
N ASN A 48 19.16 3.24 37.49
CA ASN A 48 18.14 3.56 38.49
C ASN A 48 16.85 2.76 38.26
N ARG A 49 16.46 2.49 37.00
CA ARG A 49 15.30 1.61 36.70
C ARG A 49 15.47 0.24 37.35
N THR A 50 16.68 -0.32 37.24
CA THR A 50 17.02 -1.61 37.86
C THR A 50 16.94 -1.56 39.40
N ILE A 51 17.39 -0.45 40.01
CA ILE A 51 17.30 -0.26 41.47
C ILE A 51 15.84 -0.15 41.92
N ILE A 52 15.01 0.60 41.19
CA ILE A 52 13.58 0.77 41.49
C ILE A 52 12.85 -0.59 41.51
N GLY A 53 13.15 -1.48 40.56
CA GLY A 53 12.61 -2.84 40.56
C GLY A 53 13.10 -3.69 41.73
N ARG A 54 14.43 -3.82 41.89
CA ARG A 54 15.03 -4.75 42.87
C ARG A 54 14.81 -4.37 44.33
N SER A 55 14.51 -3.11 44.59
CA SER A 55 14.28 -2.59 45.94
C SER A 55 12.85 -2.80 46.45
N GLY A 56 11.93 -3.27 45.60
CA GLY A 56 10.51 -3.41 45.94
C GLY A 56 9.71 -2.09 45.84
N LEU A 57 10.34 -0.97 45.44
CA LEU A 57 9.63 0.29 45.28
C LEU A 57 8.58 0.22 44.16
N LEU A 58 8.93 -0.41 43.03
CA LEU A 58 7.99 -0.61 41.93
C LEU A 58 6.72 -1.35 42.38
N ASP A 59 6.89 -2.37 43.20
CA ASP A 59 5.81 -3.16 43.76
C ASP A 59 4.91 -2.33 44.67
N SER A 60 5.50 -1.64 45.64
CA SER A 60 4.75 -0.79 46.55
C SER A 60 4.00 0.32 45.81
N LEU A 61 4.62 0.96 44.81
CA LEU A 61 3.94 1.96 43.98
C LEU A 61 2.79 1.37 43.18
N THR A 62 2.93 0.13 42.69
CA THR A 62 1.86 -0.57 41.96
C THR A 62 0.67 -0.85 42.87
N GLU A 63 0.93 -1.32 44.10
CA GLU A 63 -0.12 -1.57 45.09
C GLU A 63 -0.82 -0.27 45.52
N SER A 64 -0.07 0.80 45.76
CA SER A 64 -0.62 2.12 46.10
C SER A 64 -1.43 2.72 44.96
N LEU A 65 -0.99 2.52 43.70
CA LEU A 65 -1.76 2.95 42.53
C LEU A 65 -3.11 2.23 42.47
N ALA A 66 -3.12 0.90 42.64
CA ALA A 66 -4.36 0.13 42.64
C ALA A 66 -5.32 0.60 43.74
N PHE A 67 -4.82 0.84 44.95
CA PHE A 67 -5.61 1.34 46.07
C PHE A 67 -6.18 2.75 45.80
N LEU A 68 -5.37 3.69 45.30
CA LEU A 68 -5.83 5.05 45.02
C LEU A 68 -6.86 5.09 43.88
N LEU A 69 -6.69 4.26 42.84
CA LEU A 69 -7.68 4.11 41.78
C LEU A 69 -8.99 3.50 42.31
N GLU A 70 -8.91 2.51 43.19
CA GLU A 70 -10.10 1.96 43.85
C GLU A 70 -10.82 3.01 44.68
N GLN A 71 -10.09 3.81 45.47
CA GLN A 71 -10.65 4.88 46.28
C GLN A 71 -11.35 5.94 45.41
N GLU A 72 -10.75 6.33 44.30
CA GLU A 72 -11.27 7.35 43.38
C GLU A 72 -12.55 6.89 42.66
N PHE A 73 -12.67 5.60 42.33
CA PHE A 73 -13.74 5.09 41.47
C PHE A 73 -14.79 4.20 42.16
N THR A 74 -14.69 3.97 43.47
CA THR A 74 -15.66 3.14 44.24
C THR A 74 -16.68 3.97 45.01
N VAL A 75 -16.38 5.23 45.33
CA VAL A 75 -17.29 6.12 46.07
C VAL A 75 -18.01 7.03 45.07
N ASP A 76 -19.35 7.12 45.12
CA ASP A 76 -20.19 8.05 44.35
C ASP A 76 -19.96 9.54 44.75
N THR A 77 -18.72 9.91 45.03
CA THR A 77 -18.29 11.26 45.37
C THR A 77 -17.64 11.93 44.18
N GLN A 78 -17.70 13.26 44.15
CA GLN A 78 -16.98 14.06 43.18
C GLN A 78 -15.47 13.73 43.25
N SER A 79 -14.88 13.58 42.07
CA SER A 79 -13.48 13.20 41.89
C SER A 79 -12.53 14.11 42.67
N ASN A 80 -11.54 13.52 43.33
CA ASN A 80 -10.63 14.25 44.20
C ASN A 80 -9.36 14.63 43.44
N LYS A 81 -9.24 15.92 43.08
CA LYS A 81 -8.08 16.48 42.37
C LYS A 81 -6.74 16.08 43.00
N ASN A 82 -6.65 16.07 44.33
CA ASN A 82 -5.42 15.74 45.04
C ASN A 82 -5.02 14.27 44.84
N ILE A 83 -5.99 13.36 44.84
CA ILE A 83 -5.77 11.94 44.57
C ILE A 83 -5.33 11.77 43.11
N LEU A 84 -6.00 12.42 42.16
CA LEU A 84 -5.63 12.36 40.74
C LEU A 84 -4.20 12.85 40.47
N LEU A 85 -3.73 13.89 41.17
CA LEU A 85 -2.35 14.37 41.06
C LEU A 85 -1.33 13.32 41.51
N ILE A 86 -1.59 12.65 42.63
CA ILE A 86 -0.73 11.59 43.15
C ILE A 86 -0.74 10.39 42.18
N ILE A 87 -1.92 9.96 41.74
CA ILE A 87 -2.07 8.88 40.73
C ILE A 87 -1.26 9.22 39.49
N SER A 88 -1.38 10.43 38.96
CA SER A 88 -0.67 10.90 37.77
C SER A 88 0.85 10.83 37.92
N GLU A 89 1.38 11.16 39.10
CA GLU A 89 2.81 11.07 39.36
C GLU A 89 3.30 9.63 39.57
N ILE A 90 2.51 8.78 40.23
CA ILE A 90 2.84 7.34 40.34
C ILE A 90 2.88 6.71 38.94
N VAL A 91 1.86 6.96 38.11
CA VAL A 91 1.82 6.50 36.71
C VAL A 91 3.05 6.97 35.93
N ARG A 92 3.51 8.21 36.14
CA ARG A 92 4.74 8.73 35.50
C ARG A 92 5.99 7.96 35.93
N VAL A 93 6.12 7.62 37.22
CA VAL A 93 7.24 6.80 37.73
C VAL A 93 7.20 5.40 37.12
N LEU A 94 6.01 4.77 37.07
CA LEU A 94 5.84 3.44 36.48
C LEU A 94 6.19 3.45 34.99
N ALA A 95 5.69 4.44 34.22
CA ALA A 95 5.97 4.57 32.81
C ALA A 95 7.47 4.63 32.51
N ASN A 96 8.21 5.44 33.25
CA ASN A 96 9.67 5.55 33.10
C ASN A 96 10.39 4.29 33.59
N SER A 97 9.84 3.58 34.58
CA SER A 97 10.42 2.34 35.10
C SER A 97 10.27 1.17 34.12
N PHE A 98 9.24 1.16 33.28
CA PHE A 98 9.01 0.14 32.24
C PHE A 98 9.77 0.38 30.95
N ALA A 99 10.19 1.63 30.68
CA ALA A 99 10.91 1.97 29.46
C ALA A 99 12.21 1.16 29.34
N ASP A 100 12.30 0.36 28.27
CA ASP A 100 13.43 -0.53 27.95
C ASP A 100 13.90 -1.40 29.14
N ASN A 101 12.96 -1.91 29.95
CA ASN A 101 13.31 -2.69 31.14
C ASN A 101 12.33 -3.86 31.38
N ASP A 102 12.63 -5.02 30.79
CA ASP A 102 11.78 -6.20 30.90
C ASP A 102 11.70 -6.78 32.32
N ASP A 103 12.75 -6.65 33.13
CA ASP A 103 12.74 -7.06 34.54
C ASP A 103 11.61 -6.33 35.30
N ASN A 104 11.52 -5.02 35.16
CA ASN A 104 10.47 -4.21 35.78
C ASN A 104 9.08 -4.50 35.20
N ARG A 105 8.98 -4.73 33.88
CA ARG A 105 7.70 -5.13 33.27
C ARG A 105 7.24 -6.49 33.81
N ASN A 106 8.15 -7.44 34.00
CA ASN A 106 7.85 -8.77 34.55
C ASN A 106 7.38 -8.69 36.01
N ILE A 107 7.95 -7.78 36.81
CA ILE A 107 7.49 -7.52 38.18
C ILE A 107 6.03 -7.06 38.17
N PHE A 108 5.66 -6.13 37.29
CA PHE A 108 4.28 -5.66 37.15
C PHE A 108 3.34 -6.74 36.58
N PHE A 109 3.85 -7.61 35.71
CA PHE A 109 3.07 -8.67 35.04
C PHE A 109 2.96 -9.98 35.84
N ASP A 110 3.63 -10.12 36.99
CA ASP A 110 3.70 -11.41 37.70
C ASP A 110 2.30 -12.01 37.97
N LYS A 111 1.96 -13.02 37.16
CA LYS A 111 0.66 -13.72 37.17
C LYS A 111 0.38 -14.43 38.49
N ASN A 112 1.41 -14.65 39.33
CA ASN A 112 1.24 -15.23 40.65
C ASN A 112 0.69 -14.23 41.67
N ARG A 113 0.81 -12.92 41.40
CA ARG A 113 0.39 -11.83 42.28
C ARG A 113 -1.02 -11.34 41.98
N PHE A 114 -1.41 -11.36 40.70
CA PHE A 114 -2.72 -10.97 40.22
C PHE A 114 -3.27 -12.02 39.25
N LEU A 115 -4.38 -12.68 39.61
CA LEU A 115 -5.16 -13.50 38.66
C LEU A 115 -5.74 -12.65 37.52
N ALA A 116 -5.92 -11.34 37.77
CA ALA A 116 -6.38 -10.28 36.89
C ALA A 116 -5.73 -8.97 37.35
N ASN A 117 -5.14 -8.16 36.46
CA ASN A 117 -4.51 -6.88 36.84
C ASN A 117 -5.55 -5.74 36.76
N PRO A 118 -6.11 -5.27 37.90
CA PRO A 118 -7.22 -4.32 37.87
C PRO A 118 -6.84 -2.95 37.33
N ILE A 119 -5.56 -2.56 37.39
CA ILE A 119 -5.08 -1.28 36.84
C ILE A 119 -5.35 -1.25 35.33
N ILE A 120 -5.01 -2.34 34.63
CA ILE A 120 -5.20 -2.47 33.18
C ILE A 120 -6.61 -2.89 32.82
N GLU A 121 -7.15 -3.92 33.47
CA GLU A 121 -8.41 -4.55 33.06
C GLU A 121 -9.66 -3.78 33.50
N THR A 122 -9.56 -2.94 34.54
CA THR A 122 -10.70 -2.19 35.10
C THR A 122 -10.49 -0.69 35.08
N TYR A 123 -9.38 -0.20 35.65
CA TYR A 123 -9.22 1.23 35.89
C TYR A 123 -8.72 2.00 34.68
N PHE A 124 -8.02 1.36 33.73
CA PHE A 124 -7.60 1.99 32.49
C PHE A 124 -8.77 2.67 31.76
N ALA A 125 -9.85 1.93 31.55
CA ALA A 125 -11.06 2.46 30.92
C ALA A 125 -11.73 3.56 31.73
N LYS A 126 -11.78 3.43 33.06
CA LYS A 126 -12.37 4.46 33.92
C LYS A 126 -11.59 5.77 33.89
N VAL A 127 -10.25 5.71 33.90
CA VAL A 127 -9.39 6.90 33.80
C VAL A 127 -9.55 7.58 32.44
N LEU A 128 -9.56 6.81 31.34
CA LEU A 128 -9.80 7.37 30.01
C LEU A 128 -11.22 7.94 29.84
N ALA A 129 -12.20 7.44 30.59
CA ALA A 129 -13.57 7.95 30.57
C ALA A 129 -13.80 9.18 31.48
N LEU A 130 -12.79 9.67 32.22
CA LEU A 130 -12.94 10.86 33.06
C LEU A 130 -13.36 12.08 32.23
N ASN A 131 -14.44 12.73 32.66
CA ASN A 131 -15.03 13.86 31.95
C ASN A 131 -14.27 15.17 32.24
N LEU A 132 -13.81 15.82 31.18
CA LEU A 132 -13.10 17.10 31.22
C LEU A 132 -13.95 18.25 31.80
N GLN A 133 -15.28 18.15 31.78
CA GLN A 133 -16.16 19.22 32.25
C GLN A 133 -16.39 19.25 33.77
N GLN A 134 -16.11 18.15 34.49
CA GLN A 134 -16.45 18.01 35.92
C GLN A 134 -15.27 18.26 36.86
N ASN A 135 -14.06 18.31 36.32
CA ASN A 135 -12.79 18.34 37.05
C ASN A 135 -11.81 19.29 36.36
N ASP A 136 -10.63 19.49 36.95
CA ASP A 136 -9.54 20.26 36.34
C ASP A 136 -9.06 19.57 35.03
N PRO A 137 -9.35 20.15 33.84
CA PRO A 137 -9.12 19.49 32.56
C PRO A 137 -7.65 19.13 32.33
N ASP A 138 -6.72 19.99 32.76
CA ASP A 138 -5.29 19.81 32.54
C ASP A 138 -4.76 18.61 33.34
N VAL A 139 -5.25 18.42 34.57
CA VAL A 139 -4.88 17.28 35.42
C VAL A 139 -5.37 15.97 34.80
N ILE A 140 -6.61 15.95 34.28
CA ILE A 140 -7.16 14.76 33.64
C ILE A 140 -6.40 14.43 32.37
N ILE A 141 -6.21 15.39 31.45
CA ILE A 141 -5.54 15.14 30.17
C ILE A 141 -4.12 14.64 30.43
N THR A 142 -3.39 15.27 31.37
CA THR A 142 -2.06 14.84 31.78
C THR A 142 -2.05 13.41 32.33
N LEU A 143 -3.01 13.06 33.20
CA LEU A 143 -3.14 11.71 33.74
C LEU A 143 -3.41 10.69 32.63
N GLN A 144 -4.34 11.00 31.72
CA GLN A 144 -4.73 10.10 30.64
C GLN A 144 -3.57 9.88 29.65
N MET A 145 -2.84 10.94 29.28
CA MET A 145 -1.62 10.85 28.46
C MET A 145 -0.54 9.99 29.13
N ARG A 146 -0.24 10.25 30.40
CA ARG A 146 0.75 9.48 31.15
C ARG A 146 0.35 8.02 31.31
N LEU A 147 -0.95 7.75 31.48
CA LEU A 147 -1.46 6.39 31.56
C LEU A 147 -1.32 5.66 30.23
N ALA A 148 -1.66 6.30 29.11
CA ALA A 148 -1.44 5.73 27.78
C ALA A 148 0.05 5.43 27.54
N ALA A 149 0.95 6.35 27.91
CA ALA A 149 2.39 6.17 27.82
C ALA A 149 2.91 5.03 28.72
N MET A 150 2.38 4.92 29.95
CA MET A 150 2.72 3.82 30.87
C MET A 150 2.36 2.46 30.27
N VAL A 151 1.15 2.35 29.70
CA VAL A 151 0.68 1.11 29.09
C VAL A 151 1.47 0.80 27.81
N LYS A 152 1.74 1.80 26.96
CA LYS A 152 2.61 1.63 25.78
C LYS A 152 3.97 1.09 26.19
N ASN A 153 4.64 1.70 27.16
CA ASN A 153 5.96 1.26 27.65
C ASN A 153 5.92 -0.12 28.31
N LEU A 154 4.78 -0.51 28.89
CA LEU A 154 4.58 -1.87 29.41
C LEU A 154 4.56 -2.89 28.28
N ILE A 155 3.83 -2.63 27.18
CA ILE A 155 3.55 -3.63 26.15
C ILE A 155 4.48 -3.61 24.93
N VAL A 156 5.16 -2.48 24.67
CA VAL A 156 6.01 -2.29 23.48
C VAL A 156 7.08 -3.38 23.38
N ASP A 157 7.27 -3.90 22.16
CA ASP A 157 8.14 -5.03 21.83
C ASP A 157 7.85 -6.35 22.59
N ASN A 158 6.71 -6.46 23.29
CA ASN A 158 6.38 -7.62 24.12
C ASN A 158 5.05 -8.27 23.72
N ARG A 159 5.14 -9.24 22.80
CA ARG A 159 3.99 -10.04 22.32
C ARG A 159 3.16 -10.66 23.44
N ASN A 160 3.77 -11.14 24.52
CA ASN A 160 3.04 -11.83 25.59
C ASN A 160 2.08 -10.89 26.31
N TYR A 161 2.49 -9.65 26.54
CA TYR A 161 1.68 -8.64 27.20
C TYR A 161 0.58 -8.13 26.28
N VAL A 162 0.91 -7.85 25.02
CA VAL A 162 -0.10 -7.46 24.02
C VAL A 162 -1.17 -8.54 23.92
N THR A 163 -0.79 -9.81 23.74
CA THR A 163 -1.75 -10.93 23.64
C THR A 163 -2.65 -11.04 24.88
N HIS A 164 -2.15 -10.67 26.06
CA HIS A 164 -2.93 -10.76 27.29
C HIS A 164 -3.92 -9.59 27.46
N TYR A 165 -3.51 -8.37 27.12
CA TYR A 165 -4.27 -7.15 27.42
C TYR A 165 -4.98 -6.52 26.22
N ALA A 166 -4.69 -6.91 24.98
CA ALA A 166 -5.24 -6.28 23.77
C ALA A 166 -6.78 -6.20 23.77
N ALA A 167 -7.46 -7.26 24.24
CA ALA A 167 -8.93 -7.30 24.32
C ALA A 167 -9.55 -6.21 25.21
N PHE A 168 -8.79 -5.67 26.16
CA PHE A 168 -9.23 -4.58 27.05
C PHE A 168 -8.73 -3.22 26.55
N LEU A 169 -7.46 -3.18 26.12
CA LEU A 169 -6.80 -1.95 25.73
C LEU A 169 -7.31 -1.40 24.40
N CYS A 170 -7.51 -2.26 23.40
CA CYS A 170 -7.84 -1.84 22.04
C CYS A 170 -9.21 -1.12 21.98
N PRO A 171 -10.32 -1.72 22.45
CA PRO A 171 -11.64 -1.05 22.37
C PRO A 171 -11.70 0.24 23.17
N THR A 172 -11.09 0.24 24.36
CA THR A 172 -11.04 1.40 25.24
C THR A 172 -10.26 2.56 24.61
N SER A 173 -9.15 2.26 23.94
CA SER A 173 -8.32 3.28 23.28
C SER A 173 -9.06 3.92 22.11
N TYR A 174 -9.76 3.13 21.29
CA TYR A 174 -10.58 3.68 20.21
C TYR A 174 -11.77 4.50 20.72
N LEU A 175 -12.47 4.05 21.76
CA LEU A 175 -13.53 4.84 22.40
C LEU A 175 -13.01 6.17 22.91
N ARG A 176 -11.78 6.21 23.44
CA ARG A 176 -11.17 7.48 23.84
C ARG A 176 -10.90 8.36 22.63
N LEU A 177 -10.33 7.84 21.55
CA LEU A 177 -10.12 8.62 20.31
C LEU A 177 -11.42 9.23 19.78
N ASP A 178 -12.53 8.48 19.79
CA ASP A 178 -13.84 8.96 19.32
C ASP A 178 -14.38 10.16 20.13
N SER A 179 -13.99 10.23 21.41
CA SER A 179 -14.42 11.31 22.31
C SER A 179 -13.54 12.57 22.25
N ILE A 180 -12.41 12.54 21.52
CA ILE A 180 -11.49 13.67 21.43
C ILE A 180 -12.02 14.65 20.38
N ASN A 181 -12.11 15.93 20.76
CA ASN A 181 -12.30 17.02 19.82
C ASN A 181 -10.94 17.70 19.62
N LEU A 182 -10.45 17.84 18.39
CA LEU A 182 -9.14 18.44 18.11
C LEU A 182 -9.16 19.97 18.27
N THR A 183 -9.61 20.49 19.41
CA THR A 183 -9.80 21.92 19.66
C THR A 183 -8.66 22.58 20.41
N SER A 184 -7.79 21.79 21.04
CA SER A 184 -6.64 22.28 21.82
C SER A 184 -5.39 21.41 21.58
N GLU A 185 -4.22 21.99 21.84
CA GLU A 185 -2.93 21.28 21.73
C GLU A 185 -2.86 20.05 22.65
N ASN A 186 -3.39 20.17 23.87
CA ASN A 186 -3.46 19.07 24.83
C ASN A 186 -4.32 17.89 24.31
N GLU A 187 -5.42 18.18 23.62
CA GLU A 187 -6.26 17.16 22.98
C GLU A 187 -5.55 16.47 21.80
N VAL A 188 -4.77 17.22 21.01
CA VAL A 188 -3.94 16.68 19.92
C VAL A 188 -2.87 15.74 20.48
N GLN A 189 -2.13 16.19 21.50
CA GLN A 189 -1.12 15.35 22.16
C GLN A 189 -1.77 14.10 22.75
N MET A 190 -2.93 14.24 23.40
CA MET A 190 -3.66 13.10 23.91
C MET A 190 -4.04 12.09 22.81
N ALA A 191 -4.57 12.57 21.68
CA ALA A 191 -4.90 11.72 20.55
C ALA A 191 -3.65 10.98 20.03
N LEU A 192 -2.50 11.66 19.98
CA LEU A 192 -1.23 11.06 19.60
C LEU A 192 -0.84 9.92 20.54
N PHE A 193 -0.79 10.14 21.86
CA PHE A 193 -0.44 9.08 22.83
C PHE A 193 -1.37 7.86 22.74
N ILE A 194 -2.66 8.08 22.52
CA ILE A 194 -3.63 6.98 22.36
C ILE A 194 -3.42 6.26 21.01
N ALA A 195 -3.16 6.99 19.93
CA ALA A 195 -2.87 6.40 18.62
C ALA A 195 -1.57 5.58 18.67
N GLU A 196 -0.51 6.09 19.28
CA GLU A 196 0.75 5.34 19.46
C GLU A 196 0.56 4.06 20.29
N LEU A 197 -0.31 4.08 21.31
CA LEU A 197 -0.65 2.89 22.07
C LEU A 197 -1.36 1.85 21.18
N ILE A 198 -2.32 2.28 20.36
CA ILE A 198 -3.02 1.41 19.41
C ILE A 198 -2.03 0.82 18.40
N ASP A 199 -1.12 1.64 17.87
CA ASP A 199 -0.08 1.21 16.94
C ASP A 199 0.80 0.10 17.54
N ALA A 200 1.26 0.29 18.78
CA ALA A 200 2.04 -0.72 19.51
C ALA A 200 1.26 -2.03 19.76
N ILE A 201 -0.06 -1.95 20.00
CA ILE A 201 -0.92 -3.15 20.13
C ILE A 201 -1.00 -3.87 18.78
N LEU A 202 -1.25 -3.12 17.70
CA LEU A 202 -1.43 -3.67 16.35
C LEU A 202 -0.16 -4.31 15.79
N GLU A 203 1.03 -3.97 16.29
CA GLU A 203 2.28 -4.66 15.91
C GLU A 203 2.16 -6.19 16.06
N PHE A 204 1.53 -6.65 17.15
CA PHE A 204 1.37 -8.07 17.47
C PHE A 204 -0.06 -8.59 17.33
N ASP A 205 -1.09 -7.75 17.48
CA ASP A 205 -2.51 -8.13 17.36
C ASP A 205 -3.23 -7.41 16.21
N LYS A 206 -2.74 -7.63 14.99
CA LYS A 206 -3.23 -6.92 13.79
C LYS A 206 -4.71 -7.15 13.45
N LYS A 207 -5.36 -8.16 14.04
CA LYS A 207 -6.78 -8.50 13.83
C LYS A 207 -7.69 -7.99 14.94
N GLY A 208 -7.14 -7.31 15.95
CA GLY A 208 -7.89 -6.85 17.11
C GLY A 208 -8.89 -5.72 16.81
N ALA A 209 -8.72 -5.01 15.69
CA ALA A 209 -9.58 -3.88 15.33
C ALA A 209 -10.83 -4.28 14.53
N THR A 210 -11.92 -3.59 14.81
CA THR A 210 -13.23 -3.68 14.16
C THR A 210 -13.41 -2.56 13.11
N LEU A 211 -14.41 -2.71 12.25
CA LEU A 211 -14.68 -1.71 11.22
C LEU A 211 -15.20 -0.37 11.79
N ASP A 212 -15.94 -0.42 12.90
CA ASP A 212 -16.42 0.81 13.57
C ASP A 212 -15.25 1.58 14.21
N GLU A 213 -14.24 0.88 14.72
CA GLU A 213 -13.00 1.50 15.19
C GLU A 213 -12.19 2.12 14.03
N MET A 214 -12.19 1.50 12.85
CA MET A 214 -11.61 2.11 11.66
C MET A 214 -12.40 3.32 11.16
N LYS A 215 -13.71 3.37 11.39
CA LYS A 215 -14.51 4.57 11.14
C LYS A 215 -14.08 5.72 12.05
N ILE A 216 -13.78 5.46 13.33
CA ILE A 216 -13.24 6.46 14.25
C ILE A 216 -11.91 7.01 13.71
N VAL A 217 -10.96 6.13 13.36
CA VAL A 217 -9.67 6.53 12.76
C VAL A 217 -9.88 7.38 11.51
N SER A 218 -10.79 6.95 10.61
CA SER A 218 -11.08 7.66 9.37
C SER A 218 -11.64 9.06 9.57
N THR A 219 -12.50 9.20 10.58
CA THR A 219 -13.13 10.47 10.93
C THR A 219 -12.10 11.40 11.53
N LEU A 220 -11.22 10.89 12.38
CA LEU A 220 -10.22 11.68 13.07
C LEU A 220 -9.16 12.25 12.12
N TYR A 221 -8.60 11.47 11.19
CA TYR A 221 -7.65 12.06 10.23
C TYR A 221 -8.34 13.00 9.22
N TYR A 222 -9.65 12.82 8.93
CA TYR A 222 -10.41 13.76 8.11
C TYR A 222 -10.61 15.10 8.83
N GLN A 223 -10.97 15.06 10.12
CA GLN A 223 -11.03 16.25 10.96
C GLN A 223 -9.68 16.94 11.07
N LEU A 224 -8.61 16.17 11.28
CA LEU A 224 -7.25 16.65 11.38
C LEU A 224 -6.78 17.33 10.09
N SER A 225 -6.99 16.70 8.92
CA SER A 225 -6.64 17.31 7.63
C SER A 225 -7.42 18.60 7.39
N THR A 226 -8.71 18.63 7.73
CA THR A 226 -9.54 19.84 7.64
C THR A 226 -9.03 20.94 8.57
N TYR A 227 -8.66 20.58 9.81
CA TYR A 227 -8.13 21.51 10.79
C TYR A 227 -6.84 22.15 10.29
N ILE A 228 -5.87 21.34 9.85
CA ILE A 228 -4.57 21.80 9.33
C ILE A 228 -4.78 22.77 8.15
N THR A 229 -5.65 22.42 7.19
CA THR A 229 -5.97 23.30 6.06
C THR A 229 -6.63 24.61 6.49
N SER A 230 -7.58 24.55 7.44
CA SER A 230 -8.37 25.72 7.86
C SER A 230 -7.58 26.71 8.73
N ALA A 231 -6.71 26.21 9.59
CA ALA A 231 -5.91 27.02 10.50
C ALA A 231 -4.74 27.72 9.78
N SER A 232 -4.48 27.41 8.50
CA SER A 232 -3.31 27.88 7.74
C SER A 232 -2.03 27.72 8.55
N VAL A 233 -1.92 26.60 9.27
CA VAL A 233 -0.75 26.31 10.08
C VAL A 233 0.43 26.33 9.12
N GLU A 234 1.33 27.31 9.29
CA GLU A 234 2.62 27.30 8.63
C GLU A 234 3.41 26.18 9.29
N ILE A 235 3.29 24.98 8.72
CA ILE A 235 4.09 23.84 9.13
C ILE A 235 5.51 24.17 8.69
N ASP A 236 6.35 24.55 9.65
CA ASP A 236 7.76 24.82 9.39
C ASP A 236 8.41 23.51 8.90
N ASP A 237 9.20 23.59 7.84
CA ASP A 237 9.90 22.43 7.23
C ASP A 237 11.12 22.01 8.09
N GLY A 238 11.13 22.39 9.38
CA GLY A 238 12.16 22.11 10.37
C GLY A 238 12.10 20.68 10.90
N ASP A 239 13.20 20.21 11.49
CA ASP A 239 13.35 18.83 12.00
C ASP A 239 12.47 18.51 13.23
N ASP A 240 11.76 19.49 13.81
CA ASP A 240 10.84 19.25 14.93
C ASP A 240 9.48 18.77 14.37
N GLU A 241 9.18 17.48 14.52
CA GLU A 241 7.91 16.90 14.08
C GLU A 241 6.74 17.53 14.86
N GLU A 242 5.89 18.28 14.16
CA GLU A 242 4.70 18.86 14.74
C GLU A 242 3.71 17.75 15.18
N PRO A 243 3.18 17.77 16.43
CA PRO A 243 2.31 16.71 16.94
C PRO A 243 1.11 16.36 16.07
N LEU A 244 0.59 17.34 15.32
CA LEU A 244 -0.49 17.14 14.34
C LEU A 244 -0.06 16.21 13.20
N ILE A 245 1.16 16.38 12.68
CA ILE A 245 1.71 15.59 11.58
C ILE A 245 2.08 14.19 12.05
N GLU A 246 2.63 14.07 13.26
CA GLU A 246 2.93 12.77 13.88
C GLU A 246 1.64 11.98 14.15
N LEU A 247 0.59 12.63 14.64
CA LEU A 247 -0.73 12.02 14.79
C LEU A 247 -1.29 11.54 13.45
N LEU A 248 -1.23 12.38 12.41
CA LEU A 248 -1.68 12.01 11.06
C LEU A 248 -0.92 10.79 10.53
N ALA A 249 0.41 10.76 10.71
CA ALA A 249 1.25 9.64 10.30
C ALA A 249 0.87 8.35 11.04
N THR A 250 0.67 8.44 12.36
CA THR A 250 0.31 7.31 13.22
C THR A 250 -1.07 6.75 12.85
N LEU A 251 -2.08 7.61 12.68
CA LEU A 251 -3.42 7.19 12.24
C LEU A 251 -3.40 6.51 10.86
N THR A 252 -2.55 7.02 9.95
CA THR A 252 -2.36 6.42 8.62
C THR A 252 -1.72 5.03 8.72
N ASN A 253 -0.74 4.86 9.62
CA ASN A 253 -0.09 3.56 9.87
C ASN A 253 -1.07 2.53 10.45
N ILE A 254 -1.87 2.94 11.44
CA ILE A 254 -2.92 2.11 12.04
C ILE A 254 -3.88 1.60 10.96
N ALA A 255 -4.40 2.50 10.12
CA ALA A 255 -5.33 2.14 9.06
C ALA A 255 -4.68 1.19 8.04
N GLU A 256 -3.45 1.47 7.61
CA GLU A 256 -2.72 0.60 6.67
C GLU A 256 -2.51 -0.81 7.25
N ILE A 257 -2.06 -0.94 8.50
CA ILE A 257 -1.84 -2.23 9.16
C ILE A 257 -3.13 -3.05 9.16
N VAL A 258 -4.23 -2.44 9.61
CA VAL A 258 -5.51 -3.14 9.77
C VAL A 258 -6.10 -3.54 8.41
N PHE A 259 -6.12 -2.63 7.43
CA PHE A 259 -6.71 -2.93 6.13
C PHE A 259 -5.82 -3.81 5.24
N SER A 260 -4.50 -3.87 5.46
CA SER A 260 -3.60 -4.74 4.69
C SER A 260 -3.87 -6.24 4.83
N ILE A 261 -4.66 -6.64 5.84
CA ILE A 261 -4.98 -8.05 6.10
C ILE A 261 -6.29 -8.43 5.41
N ASP A 262 -6.15 -9.10 4.26
CA ASP A 262 -7.28 -9.61 3.46
C ASP A 262 -8.24 -10.48 4.30
N GLY A 263 -9.55 -10.19 4.20
CA GLY A 263 -10.61 -10.95 4.86
C GLY A 263 -10.77 -10.69 6.36
N THR A 264 -10.21 -9.59 6.89
CA THR A 264 -10.43 -9.17 8.28
C THR A 264 -11.86 -8.67 8.50
N PHE A 265 -12.44 -7.99 7.51
CA PHE A 265 -13.78 -7.44 7.57
C PHE A 265 -14.74 -8.15 6.63
N ASN A 266 -16.05 -8.02 6.92
CA ASN A 266 -17.10 -8.45 6.02
C ASN A 266 -17.89 -7.21 5.57
N PHE A 267 -17.47 -6.64 4.44
CA PHE A 267 -18.00 -5.39 3.93
C PHE A 267 -19.44 -5.49 3.43
N ASP A 268 -19.89 -6.65 2.95
CA ASP A 268 -21.27 -6.90 2.51
C ASP A 268 -22.31 -6.54 3.59
N LYS A 269 -21.94 -6.67 4.88
CA LYS A 269 -22.85 -6.41 6.01
C LYS A 269 -22.72 -5.00 6.59
N GLN A 270 -21.69 -4.25 6.22
CA GLN A 270 -21.34 -2.96 6.83
C GLN A 270 -21.02 -1.91 5.76
N GLN A 271 -21.80 -1.94 4.67
CA GLN A 271 -21.60 -1.10 3.49
C GLN A 271 -21.58 0.40 3.81
N GLU A 272 -22.45 0.88 4.71
CA GLU A 272 -22.50 2.29 5.11
C GLU A 272 -21.22 2.74 5.84
N THR A 273 -20.77 1.96 6.82
CA THR A 273 -19.52 2.24 7.56
C THR A 273 -18.33 2.28 6.60
N LYS A 274 -18.25 1.33 5.66
CA LYS A 274 -17.22 1.30 4.62
C LYS A 274 -17.25 2.53 3.72
N ASP A 275 -18.43 2.91 3.22
CA ASP A 275 -18.58 4.06 2.32
C ASP A 275 -18.16 5.37 3.03
N ILE A 276 -18.46 5.50 4.34
CA ILE A 276 -17.97 6.62 5.16
C ILE A 276 -16.43 6.60 5.24
N ILE A 277 -15.83 5.45 5.54
CA ILE A 277 -14.36 5.33 5.64
C ILE A 277 -13.71 5.72 4.32
N GLN A 278 -14.16 5.16 3.19
CA GLN A 278 -13.59 5.47 1.89
C GLN A 278 -13.76 6.94 1.52
N LYS A 279 -14.93 7.52 1.78
CA LYS A 279 -15.15 8.95 1.59
C LYS A 279 -14.18 9.79 2.42
N ASN A 280 -14.03 9.48 3.70
CA ASN A 280 -13.10 10.19 4.59
C ASN A 280 -11.65 10.06 4.10
N ILE A 281 -11.21 8.89 3.62
CA ILE A 281 -9.89 8.72 2.99
C ILE A 281 -9.73 9.67 1.81
N LEU A 282 -10.65 9.64 0.83
CA LEU A 282 -10.55 10.45 -0.38
C LEU A 282 -10.54 11.97 -0.07
N GLN A 283 -11.41 12.41 0.84
CA GLN A 283 -11.47 13.82 1.24
C GLN A 283 -10.19 14.26 1.98
N THR A 284 -9.62 13.38 2.79
CA THR A 284 -8.34 13.65 3.46
C THR A 284 -7.21 13.81 2.46
N ILE A 285 -7.12 12.93 1.46
CA ILE A 285 -6.11 13.04 0.40
C ILE A 285 -6.23 14.40 -0.30
N ASP A 286 -7.45 14.83 -0.66
CA ASP A 286 -7.67 16.14 -1.29
C ASP A 286 -7.26 17.31 -0.37
N ASN A 287 -7.59 17.25 0.93
CA ASN A 287 -7.21 18.29 1.89
C ASN A 287 -5.69 18.43 2.05
N LEU A 288 -4.96 17.32 2.00
CA LEU A 288 -3.51 17.29 2.21
C LEU A 288 -2.69 17.68 0.96
N GLU A 289 -3.29 17.66 -0.24
CA GLU A 289 -2.55 17.86 -1.51
C GLU A 289 -1.86 19.21 -1.63
N GLU A 290 -2.44 20.29 -1.11
CA GLU A 290 -1.85 21.64 -1.23
C GLU A 290 -0.91 21.98 -0.06
N LEU A 291 -0.93 21.17 1.01
CA LEU A 291 -0.12 21.39 2.20
C LEU A 291 1.34 20.97 1.98
N LYS A 292 2.27 21.56 2.72
CA LYS A 292 3.68 21.18 2.73
C LYS A 292 4.07 20.80 4.15
N PHE A 293 4.61 19.60 4.31
CA PHE A 293 5.07 19.08 5.59
C PHE A 293 5.97 17.86 5.36
N HIS A 294 6.80 17.56 6.35
CA HIS A 294 7.67 16.38 6.34
C HIS A 294 6.85 15.10 6.17
N ASN A 295 7.41 14.08 5.50
CA ASN A 295 6.74 12.79 5.26
C ASN A 295 5.40 12.82 4.48
N LYS A 296 4.94 13.96 3.93
CA LYS A 296 3.73 14.06 3.12
C LYS A 296 3.64 12.97 2.04
N LEU A 297 4.72 12.76 1.30
CA LEU A 297 4.77 11.76 0.23
C LEU A 297 4.45 10.34 0.74
N ILE A 298 4.95 10.00 1.93
CA ILE A 298 4.73 8.69 2.56
C ILE A 298 3.27 8.58 2.99
N ILE A 299 2.74 9.60 3.67
CA ILE A 299 1.34 9.63 4.13
C ILE A 299 0.38 9.51 2.94
N MET A 300 0.57 10.29 1.88
CA MET A 300 -0.28 10.25 0.68
C MET A 300 -0.27 8.88 0.00
N ARG A 301 0.91 8.25 -0.14
CA ARG A 301 1.03 6.89 -0.71
C ARG A 301 0.33 5.85 0.14
N ARG A 302 0.45 5.94 1.47
CA ARG A 302 -0.24 5.03 2.40
C ARG A 302 -1.74 5.20 2.35
N LEU A 303 -2.27 6.42 2.33
CA LEU A 303 -3.72 6.66 2.20
C LEU A 303 -4.29 6.07 0.90
N VAL A 304 -3.60 6.27 -0.24
CA VAL A 304 -3.99 5.64 -1.52
C VAL A 304 -3.97 4.11 -1.41
N THR A 305 -2.94 3.55 -0.78
CA THR A 305 -2.79 2.10 -0.60
C THR A 305 -3.88 1.53 0.31
N THR A 306 -4.20 2.20 1.42
CA THR A 306 -5.28 1.84 2.34
C THR A 306 -6.64 1.84 1.64
N SER A 307 -6.94 2.86 0.84
CA SER A 307 -8.15 2.87 0.02
C SER A 307 -8.18 1.69 -0.96
N GLY A 308 -7.03 1.34 -1.53
CA GLY A 308 -6.87 0.18 -2.38
C GLY A 308 -7.11 -1.15 -1.68
N TYR A 309 -6.63 -1.32 -0.45
CA TYR A 309 -6.87 -2.53 0.34
C TYR A 309 -8.37 -2.76 0.57
N ILE A 310 -9.10 -1.73 1.01
CA ILE A 310 -10.56 -1.77 1.19
C ILE A 310 -11.27 -2.14 -0.12
N ALA A 311 -10.86 -1.52 -1.24
CA ALA A 311 -11.46 -1.79 -2.55
C ALA A 311 -11.22 -3.22 -3.05
N SER A 312 -10.05 -3.78 -2.75
CA SER A 312 -9.63 -5.10 -3.23
C SER A 312 -10.16 -6.27 -2.41
N ASP A 313 -10.75 -6.01 -1.23
CA ASP A 313 -11.25 -7.07 -0.35
C ASP A 313 -12.35 -7.89 -1.02
N LYS A 314 -12.31 -9.21 -0.83
CA LYS A 314 -13.22 -10.15 -1.49
C LYS A 314 -14.68 -9.97 -1.09
N SER A 315 -14.93 -9.56 0.16
CA SER A 315 -16.27 -9.32 0.70
C SER A 315 -16.86 -7.98 0.26
N ASN A 316 -16.16 -7.22 -0.58
CA ASN A 316 -16.65 -5.95 -1.08
C ASN A 316 -17.49 -6.16 -2.35
N THR A 317 -18.80 -5.91 -2.30
CA THR A 317 -19.64 -5.74 -3.50
C THR A 317 -19.67 -4.27 -3.92
N THR A 318 -18.87 -3.96 -4.93
CA THR A 318 -18.24 -2.66 -5.21
C THR A 318 -19.10 -1.60 -5.92
N HIS A 319 -20.39 -1.83 -6.16
CA HIS A 319 -21.20 -0.91 -7.00
C HIS A 319 -21.48 0.47 -6.35
N SER A 320 -21.67 0.53 -5.03
CA SER A 320 -21.89 1.82 -4.32
C SER A 320 -20.65 2.72 -4.37
N GLU A 321 -19.47 2.15 -4.10
CA GLU A 321 -18.19 2.86 -4.13
C GLU A 321 -17.85 3.36 -5.53
N MET A 322 -18.12 2.56 -6.57
CA MET A 322 -17.92 2.98 -7.95
C MET A 322 -18.74 4.24 -8.26
N ASN A 323 -20.01 4.29 -7.84
CA ASN A 323 -20.85 5.48 -8.04
C ASN A 323 -20.33 6.69 -7.27
N MET A 324 -19.88 6.51 -6.02
CA MET A 324 -19.25 7.57 -5.23
C MET A 324 -18.00 8.11 -5.93
N CYS A 325 -17.10 7.22 -6.38
CA CYS A 325 -15.86 7.55 -7.07
C CYS A 325 -16.12 8.31 -8.39
N LEU A 326 -17.09 7.85 -9.18
CA LEU A 326 -17.49 8.51 -10.42
C LEU A 326 -18.07 9.91 -10.18
N ASN A 327 -18.86 10.08 -9.12
CA ASN A 327 -19.39 11.39 -8.73
C ASN A 327 -18.25 12.35 -8.32
N HIS A 328 -17.27 11.86 -7.55
CA HIS A 328 -16.10 12.65 -7.13
C HIS A 328 -15.28 13.13 -8.34
N LEU A 329 -15.00 12.26 -9.31
CA LEU A 329 -14.30 12.63 -10.55
C LEU A 329 -15.01 13.73 -11.34
N ARG A 330 -16.34 13.66 -11.42
CA ARG A 330 -17.16 14.56 -12.24
C ARG A 330 -17.37 15.93 -11.58
N ASN A 331 -17.53 15.96 -10.26
CA ASN A 331 -18.03 17.13 -9.56
C ASN A 331 -16.97 17.91 -8.77
N GLU A 332 -15.84 17.28 -8.40
CA GLU A 332 -14.98 17.83 -7.33
C GLU A 332 -13.53 18.14 -7.75
N ASN A 333 -13.19 18.13 -9.05
CA ASN A 333 -11.84 18.37 -9.58
C ASN A 333 -10.70 17.79 -8.69
N PRO A 334 -10.67 16.45 -8.50
CA PRO A 334 -9.80 15.83 -7.50
C PRO A 334 -8.31 16.04 -7.74
N SER A 335 -7.55 15.95 -6.64
CA SER A 335 -6.09 15.92 -6.64
C SER A 335 -5.52 14.70 -7.37
N PRO A 336 -4.25 14.73 -7.83
CA PRO A 336 -3.60 13.58 -8.45
C PRO A 336 -3.63 12.28 -7.62
N TYR A 337 -3.43 12.36 -6.30
CA TYR A 337 -3.50 11.19 -5.43
C TYR A 337 -4.93 10.67 -5.28
N THR A 338 -5.92 11.55 -5.17
CA THR A 338 -7.34 11.15 -5.14
C THR A 338 -7.76 10.49 -6.45
N ILE A 339 -7.30 11.01 -7.60
CA ILE A 339 -7.50 10.37 -8.90
C ILE A 339 -6.90 8.95 -8.91
N GLY A 340 -5.68 8.79 -8.38
CA GLY A 340 -5.04 7.49 -8.23
C GLY A 340 -5.87 6.50 -7.39
N ALA A 341 -6.30 6.92 -6.20
CA ALA A 341 -7.16 6.12 -5.32
C ALA A 341 -8.48 5.76 -5.99
N ILE A 342 -9.16 6.74 -6.61
CA ILE A 342 -10.42 6.51 -7.33
C ILE A 342 -10.25 5.46 -8.41
N PHE A 343 -9.19 5.52 -9.22
CA PHE A 343 -9.00 4.52 -10.28
C PHE A 343 -8.66 3.13 -9.73
N ILE A 344 -8.00 3.03 -8.57
CA ILE A 344 -7.83 1.76 -7.86
C ILE A 344 -9.19 1.20 -7.40
N ASN A 345 -10.06 2.06 -6.86
CA ASN A 345 -11.41 1.66 -6.46
C ASN A 345 -12.24 1.18 -7.65
N ILE A 346 -12.29 1.97 -8.73
CA ILE A 346 -13.04 1.64 -9.94
C ILE A 346 -12.51 0.35 -10.57
N THR A 347 -11.19 0.15 -10.68
CA THR A 347 -10.70 -1.11 -11.29
C THR A 347 -11.06 -2.32 -10.44
N ASN A 348 -10.95 -2.25 -9.12
CA ASN A 348 -11.33 -3.37 -8.24
C ASN A 348 -12.84 -3.63 -8.25
N ALA A 349 -13.64 -2.63 -8.64
CA ALA A 349 -15.07 -2.79 -8.83
C ALA A 349 -15.47 -3.61 -10.06
N ILE A 350 -14.58 -3.71 -11.06
CA ILE A 350 -14.84 -4.42 -12.32
C ILE A 350 -14.33 -5.86 -12.21
N ARG A 351 -15.27 -6.81 -12.13
CA ARG A 351 -15.04 -8.26 -12.02
C ARG A 351 -15.41 -9.02 -13.30
N SER A 352 -16.19 -8.41 -14.18
CA SER A 352 -16.74 -9.01 -15.40
C SER A 352 -16.63 -8.11 -16.63
N THR A 353 -16.88 -8.69 -17.80
CA THR A 353 -16.90 -7.93 -19.07
C THR A 353 -18.15 -7.05 -19.15
N GLU A 354 -19.24 -7.46 -18.51
CA GLU A 354 -20.51 -6.76 -18.43
C GLU A 354 -20.37 -5.46 -17.63
N GLU A 355 -19.78 -5.51 -16.44
CA GLU A 355 -19.50 -4.32 -15.61
C GLU A 355 -18.55 -3.36 -16.32
N SER A 356 -17.56 -3.88 -17.06
CA SER A 356 -16.69 -3.02 -17.88
C SER A 356 -17.47 -2.26 -18.95
N LYS A 357 -18.49 -2.87 -19.57
CA LYS A 357 -19.35 -2.21 -20.56
C LYS A 357 -20.31 -1.21 -19.93
N GLU A 358 -20.76 -1.46 -18.71
CA GLU A 358 -21.55 -0.52 -17.94
C GLU A 358 -20.73 0.72 -17.58
N LEU A 359 -19.48 0.54 -17.15
CA LEU A 359 -18.56 1.65 -16.89
C LEU A 359 -18.33 2.50 -18.14
N GLU A 360 -18.19 1.90 -19.32
CA GLU A 360 -18.02 2.65 -20.59
C GLU A 360 -19.18 3.63 -20.87
N GLN A 361 -20.37 3.40 -20.31
CA GLN A 361 -21.51 4.32 -20.45
C GLN A 361 -21.38 5.56 -19.56
N THR A 362 -20.52 5.51 -18.54
CA THR A 362 -20.38 6.55 -17.52
C THR A 362 -19.00 7.23 -17.57
N LEU A 363 -17.94 6.51 -17.94
CA LEU A 363 -16.58 7.02 -17.99
C LEU A 363 -15.91 6.57 -19.28
N SER A 364 -15.65 7.53 -20.18
CA SER A 364 -15.05 7.22 -21.47
C SER A 364 -13.53 7.05 -21.35
N ILE A 365 -12.92 6.27 -22.26
CA ILE A 365 -11.46 6.15 -22.33
C ILE A 365 -10.77 7.51 -22.49
N PRO A 366 -11.23 8.44 -23.37
CA PRO A 366 -10.70 9.79 -23.43
C PRO A 366 -10.69 10.52 -22.07
N ASP A 367 -11.72 10.36 -21.25
CA ASP A 367 -11.78 10.96 -19.91
C ASP A 367 -10.73 10.35 -18.98
N ILE A 368 -10.59 9.02 -18.97
CA ILE A 368 -9.55 8.31 -18.19
C ILE A 368 -8.17 8.86 -18.55
N ILE A 369 -7.89 9.03 -19.85
CA ILE A 369 -6.63 9.59 -20.33
C ILE A 369 -6.47 11.05 -19.92
N CYS A 370 -7.54 11.85 -19.95
CA CYS A 370 -7.51 13.24 -19.50
C CYS A 370 -7.09 13.34 -18.02
N TYR A 371 -7.72 12.56 -17.14
CA TYR A 371 -7.36 12.52 -15.71
C TYR A 371 -5.93 12.01 -15.49
N SER A 372 -5.48 11.02 -16.27
CA SER A 372 -4.13 10.45 -16.15
C SER A 372 -2.99 11.44 -16.38
N LYS A 373 -3.25 12.56 -17.09
CA LYS A 373 -2.24 13.60 -17.36
C LYS A 373 -1.81 14.37 -16.11
N LYS A 374 -2.61 14.34 -15.04
CA LYS A 374 -2.28 14.99 -13.77
C LYS A 374 -1.34 14.16 -12.90
N LEU A 375 -1.16 12.88 -13.23
CA LEU A 375 -0.43 11.93 -12.38
C LEU A 375 1.08 12.12 -12.53
N SER A 376 1.79 11.98 -11.41
CA SER A 376 3.24 12.17 -11.34
C SER A 376 3.92 11.12 -10.45
N ASP A 377 3.23 10.61 -9.41
CA ASP A 377 3.79 9.63 -8.50
C ASP A 377 3.50 8.18 -8.94
N PRO A 378 4.45 7.24 -8.81
CA PRO A 378 4.26 5.84 -9.18
C PRO A 378 2.99 5.18 -8.62
N VAL A 379 2.58 5.48 -7.38
CA VAL A 379 1.39 4.85 -6.78
C VAL A 379 0.11 5.21 -7.53
N GLN A 380 0.04 6.41 -8.10
CA GLN A 380 -1.15 6.96 -8.75
C GLN A 380 -1.47 6.23 -10.06
N PHE A 381 -0.44 5.69 -10.73
CA PHE A 381 -0.59 5.01 -12.03
C PHE A 381 -1.22 3.63 -11.93
N GLN A 382 -1.18 2.98 -10.75
CA GLN A 382 -1.57 1.57 -10.61
C GLN A 382 -3.02 1.33 -11.08
N GLY A 383 -3.96 2.13 -10.57
CA GLY A 383 -5.38 2.03 -10.93
C GLY A 383 -5.65 2.31 -12.40
N VAL A 384 -5.04 3.36 -12.98
CA VAL A 384 -5.26 3.75 -14.39
C VAL A 384 -4.78 2.67 -15.35
N LEU A 385 -3.57 2.13 -15.12
CA LEU A 385 -2.98 1.14 -16.01
C LEU A 385 -3.81 -0.15 -16.04
N ASP A 386 -4.28 -0.61 -14.89
CA ASP A 386 -5.12 -1.81 -14.81
C ASP A 386 -6.53 -1.54 -15.36
N LEU A 387 -7.11 -0.38 -15.07
CA LEU A 387 -8.42 0.01 -15.60
C LEU A 387 -8.42 0.04 -17.14
N LEU A 388 -7.44 0.72 -17.76
CA LEU A 388 -7.30 0.76 -19.21
C LEU A 388 -7.15 -0.65 -19.82
N LYS A 389 -6.41 -1.54 -19.13
CA LYS A 389 -6.23 -2.92 -19.58
C LYS A 389 -7.56 -3.70 -19.56
N LYS A 390 -8.42 -3.47 -18.55
CA LYS A 390 -9.74 -4.09 -18.44
C LYS A 390 -10.71 -3.57 -19.49
N VAL A 391 -10.78 -2.25 -19.70
CA VAL A 391 -11.79 -1.64 -20.60
C VAL A 391 -11.41 -1.74 -22.09
N LEU A 392 -10.12 -1.71 -22.45
CA LEU A 392 -9.73 -1.75 -23.87
C LEU A 392 -10.18 -3.06 -24.55
N ASN A 393 -10.81 -2.94 -25.71
CA ASN A 393 -11.27 -4.06 -26.53
C ASN A 393 -11.21 -3.70 -28.02
N LEU A 394 -11.44 -4.68 -28.91
CA LEU A 394 -11.36 -4.48 -30.36
C LEU A 394 -12.34 -3.40 -30.84
N SER A 395 -13.55 -3.35 -30.26
CA SER A 395 -14.61 -2.43 -30.67
C SER A 395 -14.29 -0.99 -30.30
N ASN A 396 -13.92 -0.73 -29.03
CA ASN A 396 -13.63 0.63 -28.58
C ASN A 396 -12.30 1.17 -29.13
N THR A 397 -11.30 0.31 -29.35
CA THR A 397 -9.99 0.74 -29.87
C THR A 397 -10.07 1.18 -31.33
N LEU A 398 -11.00 0.60 -32.11
CA LEU A 398 -11.25 1.04 -33.49
C LEU A 398 -11.76 2.49 -33.56
N LEU A 399 -12.61 2.87 -32.60
CA LEU A 399 -13.25 4.18 -32.54
C LEU A 399 -12.43 5.22 -31.76
N LEU A 400 -11.32 4.81 -31.13
CA LEU A 400 -10.56 5.68 -30.25
C LEU A 400 -9.89 6.84 -31.03
N PRO A 401 -10.00 8.10 -30.57
CA PRO A 401 -9.30 9.22 -31.18
C PRO A 401 -7.77 9.03 -31.15
N ASN A 402 -7.09 9.56 -32.17
CA ASN A 402 -5.63 9.46 -32.26
C ASN A 402 -4.91 10.12 -31.07
N ASP A 403 -5.45 11.23 -30.55
CA ASP A 403 -4.90 11.90 -29.37
C ASP A 403 -5.00 11.04 -28.10
N SER A 404 -6.08 10.25 -27.97
CA SER A 404 -6.24 9.32 -26.85
C SER A 404 -5.27 8.15 -26.96
N LEU A 405 -5.04 7.63 -28.18
CA LEU A 405 -4.01 6.61 -28.43
C LEU A 405 -2.61 7.12 -28.09
N GLN A 406 -2.29 8.35 -28.49
CA GLN A 406 -1.06 9.03 -28.12
C GLN A 406 -0.93 9.18 -26.60
N GLY A 407 -2.04 9.53 -25.93
CA GLY A 407 -2.11 9.61 -24.47
C GLY A 407 -1.84 8.26 -23.78
N ILE A 408 -2.39 7.15 -24.27
CA ILE A 408 -2.10 5.81 -23.74
C ILE A 408 -0.62 5.46 -23.91
N ALA A 409 -0.04 5.71 -25.08
CA ALA A 409 1.36 5.41 -25.35
C ALA A 409 2.32 6.28 -24.51
N ASN A 410 1.97 7.56 -24.28
CA ASN A 410 2.68 8.43 -23.34
C ASN A 410 2.62 7.91 -21.90
N LEU A 411 1.42 7.56 -21.44
CA LEU A 411 1.21 7.00 -20.11
C LEU A 411 2.07 5.75 -19.91
N LEU A 412 2.03 4.79 -20.84
CA LEU A 412 2.83 3.58 -20.81
C LEU A 412 4.35 3.88 -20.76
N THR A 413 4.82 4.82 -21.58
CA THR A 413 6.23 5.18 -21.66
C THR A 413 6.69 5.81 -20.34
N TYR A 414 5.93 6.79 -19.83
CA TYR A 414 6.22 7.47 -18.57
C TYR A 414 6.19 6.51 -17.38
N SER A 415 5.15 5.66 -17.27
CA SER A 415 5.04 4.68 -16.20
C SER A 415 6.19 3.66 -16.22
N ASN A 416 6.71 3.30 -17.40
CA ASN A 416 7.89 2.43 -17.51
C ASN A 416 9.20 3.11 -17.04
N GLU A 417 9.32 4.42 -17.23
CA GLU A 417 10.43 5.20 -16.67
C GLU A 417 10.35 5.22 -15.14
N GLN A 418 9.15 5.47 -14.60
CA GLN A 418 8.89 5.40 -13.15
C GLN A 418 9.11 4.00 -12.56
N ALA A 419 8.87 2.95 -13.35
CA ALA A 419 9.06 1.58 -12.93
C ALA A 419 10.52 1.21 -12.58
N GLN A 420 11.50 2.04 -12.96
CA GLN A 420 12.88 1.88 -12.51
C GLN A 420 13.01 2.04 -10.98
N TYR A 421 12.23 2.96 -10.41
CA TYR A 421 12.20 3.24 -8.97
C TYR A 421 11.11 2.44 -8.25
N PHE A 422 9.99 2.16 -8.93
CA PHE A 422 8.87 1.40 -8.39
C PHE A 422 8.56 0.17 -9.25
N GLN A 423 9.26 -0.92 -8.98
CA GLN A 423 9.21 -2.16 -9.79
C GLN A 423 7.81 -2.78 -9.87
N GLY A 424 6.93 -2.49 -8.89
CA GLY A 424 5.54 -2.94 -8.89
C GLY A 424 4.69 -2.47 -10.09
N LEU A 425 5.12 -1.43 -10.83
CA LEU A 425 4.43 -0.98 -12.05
C LEU A 425 4.69 -1.88 -13.27
N ILE A 426 5.79 -2.64 -13.30
CA ILE A 426 6.19 -3.43 -14.49
C ILE A 426 5.08 -4.38 -14.95
N PRO A 427 4.45 -5.20 -14.08
CA PRO A 427 3.38 -6.10 -14.51
C PRO A 427 2.17 -5.37 -15.12
N LEU A 428 1.84 -4.18 -14.60
CA LEU A 428 0.71 -3.37 -15.07
C LEU A 428 1.01 -2.74 -16.42
N VAL A 429 2.20 -2.15 -16.58
CA VAL A 429 2.68 -1.59 -17.85
C VAL A 429 2.72 -2.67 -18.92
N ASN A 430 3.31 -3.83 -18.64
CA ASN A 430 3.43 -4.93 -19.59
C ASN A 430 2.05 -5.52 -19.94
N GLY A 431 1.16 -5.62 -18.95
CA GLY A 431 -0.21 -6.08 -19.13
C GLY A 431 -1.00 -5.17 -20.07
N LEU A 432 -0.93 -3.86 -19.85
CA LEU A 432 -1.61 -2.86 -20.70
C LEU A 432 -0.97 -2.79 -22.09
N LEU A 433 0.37 -2.81 -22.21
CA LEU A 433 1.06 -2.79 -23.51
C LEU A 433 0.65 -3.97 -24.37
N ASN A 434 0.72 -5.19 -23.84
CA ASN A 434 0.33 -6.39 -24.58
C ASN A 434 -1.16 -6.38 -24.95
N LYS A 435 -2.01 -5.89 -24.05
CA LYS A 435 -3.44 -5.71 -24.32
C LYS A 435 -3.65 -4.74 -25.48
N LEU A 436 -3.03 -3.56 -25.44
CA LEU A 436 -3.11 -2.54 -26.48
C LEU A 436 -2.65 -3.09 -27.83
N LEU A 437 -1.46 -3.68 -27.90
CA LEU A 437 -0.91 -4.24 -29.15
C LEU A 437 -1.77 -5.37 -29.72
N THR A 438 -2.47 -6.12 -28.86
CA THR A 438 -3.41 -7.17 -29.30
C THR A 438 -4.64 -6.56 -29.99
N VAL A 439 -5.28 -5.58 -29.35
CA VAL A 439 -6.58 -5.05 -29.79
C VAL A 439 -6.48 -3.87 -30.76
N ILE A 440 -5.34 -3.20 -30.86
CA ILE A 440 -5.18 -2.03 -31.73
C ILE A 440 -5.24 -2.43 -33.21
N PRO A 441 -6.02 -1.72 -34.06
CA PRO A 441 -5.99 -1.90 -35.50
C PRO A 441 -4.67 -1.42 -36.11
N SER A 442 -4.25 -2.04 -37.23
CA SER A 442 -3.03 -1.65 -37.95
C SER A 442 -3.04 -0.18 -38.38
N SER A 443 -4.19 0.35 -38.83
CA SER A 443 -4.32 1.76 -39.21
C SER A 443 -4.09 2.75 -38.05
N LYS A 444 -4.34 2.32 -36.81
CA LYS A 444 -4.22 3.13 -35.60
C LYS A 444 -2.82 3.05 -34.99
N ILE A 445 -2.20 1.86 -34.99
CA ILE A 445 -0.83 1.71 -34.50
C ILE A 445 0.16 2.51 -35.36
N GLU A 446 -0.11 2.60 -36.67
CA GLU A 446 0.69 3.38 -37.61
C GLU A 446 0.91 4.82 -37.13
N PHE A 447 -0.15 5.45 -36.61
CA PHE A 447 -0.11 6.81 -36.08
C PHE A 447 0.89 6.96 -34.91
N ILE A 448 0.93 5.99 -33.99
CA ILE A 448 1.83 6.01 -32.82
C ILE A 448 3.29 5.95 -33.29
N PHE A 449 3.57 5.10 -34.27
CA PHE A 449 4.93 4.88 -34.79
C PHE A 449 5.44 5.99 -35.73
N GLN A 450 4.53 6.77 -36.31
CA GLN A 450 4.87 7.96 -37.09
C GLN A 450 4.95 9.23 -36.21
N GLY A 451 4.42 9.20 -35.00
CA GLY A 451 4.38 10.33 -34.08
C GLY A 451 5.69 10.58 -33.31
N ASN A 452 5.69 11.67 -32.54
CA ASN A 452 6.86 12.18 -31.79
C ASN A 452 7.35 11.25 -30.66
N ILE A 453 6.53 10.28 -30.22
CA ILE A 453 6.81 9.43 -29.06
C ILE A 453 7.30 8.04 -29.46
N SER A 454 7.44 7.82 -30.76
CA SER A 454 7.81 6.54 -31.37
C SER A 454 9.06 5.94 -30.71
N GLU A 455 10.06 6.75 -30.41
CA GLU A 455 11.30 6.26 -29.78
C GLU A 455 11.09 5.67 -28.38
N GLY A 456 10.39 6.40 -27.50
CA GLY A 456 10.09 5.93 -26.14
C GLY A 456 9.20 4.68 -26.15
N PHE A 457 8.21 4.64 -27.05
CA PHE A 457 7.31 3.51 -27.20
C PHE A 457 8.02 2.26 -27.76
N VAL A 458 8.92 2.42 -28.74
CA VAL A 458 9.77 1.34 -29.27
C VAL A 458 10.68 0.80 -28.18
N LYS A 459 11.34 1.67 -27.42
CA LYS A 459 12.19 1.26 -26.29
C LYS A 459 11.40 0.45 -25.25
N LEU A 460 10.17 0.86 -24.94
CA LEU A 460 9.27 0.12 -24.07
C LEU A 460 8.96 -1.28 -24.64
N ILE A 461 8.56 -1.37 -25.92
CA ILE A 461 8.28 -2.65 -26.58
C ILE A 461 9.49 -3.57 -26.50
N CYS A 462 10.67 -3.05 -26.83
CA CYS A 462 11.89 -3.85 -26.81
C CYS A 462 12.26 -4.34 -25.40
N LYS A 463 12.02 -3.52 -24.37
CA LYS A 463 12.24 -3.89 -22.96
C LYS A 463 11.27 -4.98 -22.49
N ASN A 464 10.04 -5.01 -23.01
CA ASN A 464 9.06 -6.07 -22.69
C ASN A 464 9.32 -7.38 -23.47
N GLY A 465 10.21 -7.34 -24.46
CA GLY A 465 10.74 -8.51 -25.14
C GLY A 465 9.95 -8.98 -26.35
N SER A 466 10.32 -10.18 -26.81
CA SER A 466 9.98 -10.68 -28.14
C SER A 466 8.47 -10.85 -28.40
N ILE A 467 7.65 -11.09 -27.37
CA ILE A 467 6.18 -11.17 -27.52
C ILE A 467 5.61 -9.82 -27.95
N SER A 468 5.95 -8.73 -27.25
CA SER A 468 5.45 -7.41 -27.60
C SER A 468 5.98 -6.95 -28.96
N ALA A 469 7.25 -7.26 -29.26
CA ALA A 469 7.82 -6.99 -30.59
C ALA A 469 7.05 -7.72 -31.70
N SER A 470 6.72 -9.00 -31.49
CA SER A 470 5.91 -9.81 -32.42
C SER A 470 4.51 -9.20 -32.63
N LEU A 471 3.83 -8.82 -31.54
CA LEU A 471 2.50 -8.20 -31.62
C LEU A 471 2.53 -6.83 -32.33
N ALA A 472 3.59 -6.04 -32.15
CA ALA A 472 3.76 -4.78 -32.85
C ALA A 472 4.01 -5.02 -34.35
N LEU A 473 4.95 -5.91 -34.69
CA LEU A 473 5.29 -6.26 -36.06
C LEU A 473 4.09 -6.84 -36.83
N ASP A 474 3.30 -7.73 -36.21
CA ASP A 474 2.05 -8.25 -36.78
C ASP A 474 1.14 -7.15 -37.35
N LYS A 475 1.12 -5.98 -36.69
CA LYS A 475 0.30 -4.85 -37.11
C LYS A 475 1.01 -3.99 -38.15
N LEU A 476 2.29 -3.66 -37.92
CA LEU A 476 3.09 -2.80 -38.80
C LEU A 476 3.33 -3.45 -40.17
N LEU A 477 3.42 -4.78 -40.25
CA LEU A 477 3.55 -5.50 -41.52
C LEU A 477 2.30 -5.43 -42.41
N LEU A 478 1.19 -4.94 -41.87
CA LEU A 478 -0.09 -4.77 -42.56
C LEU A 478 -0.43 -3.31 -42.85
N VAL A 479 0.41 -2.35 -42.43
CA VAL A 479 0.16 -0.92 -42.69
C VAL A 479 0.43 -0.54 -44.14
N LYS A 480 -0.25 0.50 -44.63
CA LYS A 480 -0.12 0.95 -46.02
C LYS A 480 1.10 1.83 -46.23
N ASN A 481 1.39 2.72 -45.27
CA ASN A 481 2.55 3.60 -45.38
C ASN A 481 3.76 2.96 -44.69
N PRO A 482 4.95 3.05 -45.30
CA PRO A 482 6.16 2.48 -44.73
C PRO A 482 6.53 3.18 -43.41
N ILE A 483 6.89 2.38 -42.41
CA ILE A 483 7.47 2.85 -41.15
C ILE A 483 8.98 3.05 -41.35
N LYS A 484 9.59 3.94 -40.57
CA LYS A 484 11.04 4.18 -40.60
C LYS A 484 11.78 2.86 -40.38
N LYS A 485 12.74 2.56 -41.26
CA LYS A 485 13.50 1.31 -41.27
C LYS A 485 14.18 1.00 -39.93
N ASP A 486 14.79 2.02 -39.31
CA ASP A 486 15.44 1.91 -37.99
C ASP A 486 14.50 1.34 -36.91
N ILE A 487 13.22 1.75 -36.92
CA ILE A 487 12.24 1.23 -35.96
C ILE A 487 11.93 -0.24 -36.25
N THR A 488 11.70 -0.59 -37.52
CA THR A 488 11.42 -1.98 -37.89
C THR A 488 12.60 -2.90 -37.62
N ASP A 489 13.83 -2.44 -37.87
CA ASP A 489 15.05 -3.22 -37.66
C ASP A 489 15.22 -3.54 -36.16
N ARG A 490 15.05 -2.56 -35.28
CA ARG A 490 15.10 -2.76 -33.82
C ARG A 490 14.03 -3.72 -33.29
N LEU A 491 12.83 -3.67 -33.85
CA LEU A 491 11.77 -4.62 -33.49
C LEU A 491 12.10 -6.03 -33.95
N TRP A 492 12.70 -6.21 -35.13
CA TRP A 492 13.19 -7.51 -35.59
C TRP A 492 14.33 -8.05 -34.70
N GLU A 493 15.30 -7.21 -34.35
CA GLU A 493 16.38 -7.56 -33.42
C GLU A 493 15.82 -8.02 -32.07
N CYS A 494 14.86 -7.27 -31.50
CA CYS A 494 14.19 -7.66 -30.26
C CYS A 494 13.36 -8.94 -30.40
N LEU A 495 12.65 -9.10 -31.52
CA LEU A 495 11.89 -10.31 -31.81
C LEU A 495 12.81 -11.52 -31.82
N PHE A 496 14.04 -11.42 -32.35
CA PHE A 496 14.97 -12.55 -32.41
C PHE A 496 15.87 -12.73 -31.18
N HIS A 497 15.78 -11.82 -30.20
CA HIS A 497 16.58 -11.88 -28.97
C HIS A 497 16.22 -13.08 -28.07
N PHE A 498 15.09 -13.78 -28.29
CA PHE A 498 14.71 -14.97 -27.49
C PHE A 498 15.71 -16.14 -27.61
N ASP A 499 16.48 -16.21 -28.70
CA ASP A 499 17.53 -17.21 -28.88
C ASP A 499 18.68 -17.03 -27.87
N GLN A 500 19.02 -15.78 -27.51
CA GLN A 500 20.08 -15.50 -26.53
C GLN A 500 19.64 -15.83 -25.10
N VAL A 501 18.39 -15.52 -24.72
CA VAL A 501 17.85 -15.83 -23.38
C VAL A 501 17.76 -17.34 -23.13
N ALA A 502 17.45 -18.13 -24.17
CA ALA A 502 17.45 -19.59 -24.11
C ALA A 502 18.88 -20.16 -24.00
N LYS A 503 19.85 -19.55 -24.68
CA LYS A 503 21.27 -19.94 -24.64
C LYS A 503 21.97 -19.58 -23.32
N GLU A 504 21.69 -18.42 -22.75
CA GLU A 504 22.35 -17.91 -21.53
C GLU A 504 21.92 -18.63 -20.25
N ASN A 505 20.68 -19.11 -20.17
CA ASN A 505 20.16 -19.76 -18.97
C ASN A 505 20.56 -21.24 -18.84
N ASN A 506 21.25 -21.84 -19.84
CA ASN A 506 21.57 -23.28 -19.89
C ASN A 506 20.37 -24.21 -19.59
N THR A 507 19.16 -23.70 -19.73
CA THR A 507 17.95 -24.46 -19.47
C THR A 507 17.55 -25.14 -20.77
N SER A 508 17.61 -26.48 -20.78
CA SER A 508 16.96 -27.32 -21.79
C SER A 508 15.42 -27.22 -21.81
N GLU A 509 14.85 -26.20 -21.17
CA GLU A 509 13.43 -25.92 -21.21
C GLU A 509 13.08 -25.28 -22.55
N SER A 510 12.32 -26.02 -23.36
CA SER A 510 11.74 -25.54 -24.61
C SER A 510 11.11 -24.17 -24.41
N ALA A 511 11.45 -23.21 -25.29
CA ALA A 511 10.90 -21.87 -25.26
C ALA A 511 9.36 -21.90 -25.08
N ASN A 512 8.82 -20.95 -24.31
CA ASN A 512 7.39 -20.86 -24.01
C ASN A 512 6.56 -21.02 -25.30
N VAL A 513 5.65 -22.01 -25.34
CA VAL A 513 4.82 -22.32 -26.52
C VAL A 513 4.09 -21.09 -27.05
N TYR A 514 3.67 -20.17 -26.18
CA TYR A 514 3.03 -18.93 -26.58
C TYR A 514 3.99 -17.98 -27.33
N LEU A 515 5.25 -17.90 -26.89
CA LEU A 515 6.28 -17.12 -27.59
C LEU A 515 6.55 -17.72 -28.97
N LEU A 516 6.76 -19.04 -29.05
CA LEU A 516 6.98 -19.75 -30.32
C LEU A 516 5.83 -19.53 -31.30
N PHE A 517 4.59 -19.60 -30.80
CA PHE A 517 3.39 -19.31 -31.58
C PHE A 517 3.39 -17.89 -32.15
N GLN A 518 3.67 -16.87 -31.33
CA GLN A 518 3.63 -15.47 -31.78
C GLN A 518 4.75 -15.17 -32.78
N VAL A 519 5.99 -15.61 -32.52
CA VAL A 519 7.11 -15.40 -33.44
C VAL A 519 6.85 -16.07 -34.78
N ALA A 520 6.42 -17.34 -34.79
CA ALA A 520 6.10 -18.05 -36.05
C ALA A 520 4.93 -17.39 -36.80
N LYS A 521 3.92 -16.89 -36.09
CA LYS A 521 2.81 -16.14 -36.70
C LYS A 521 3.32 -14.88 -37.40
N THR A 522 4.13 -14.06 -36.72
CA THR A 522 4.68 -12.81 -37.27
C THR A 522 5.55 -13.07 -38.50
N LEU A 523 6.39 -14.11 -38.45
CA LEU A 523 7.17 -14.54 -39.61
C LEU A 523 6.28 -14.97 -40.77
N GLY A 524 5.22 -15.73 -40.50
CA GLY A 524 4.24 -16.12 -41.51
C GLY A 524 3.57 -14.92 -42.19
N VAL A 525 3.21 -13.88 -41.42
CA VAL A 525 2.65 -12.63 -41.95
C VAL A 525 3.68 -11.92 -42.84
N TYR A 526 4.92 -11.80 -42.38
CA TYR A 526 5.99 -11.18 -43.16
C TYR A 526 6.21 -11.90 -44.49
N LEU A 527 6.52 -13.20 -44.43
CA LEU A 527 6.87 -14.01 -45.60
C LEU A 527 5.73 -14.02 -46.63
N ARG A 528 4.47 -14.16 -46.18
CA ARG A 528 3.31 -14.10 -47.06
C ARG A 528 3.21 -12.77 -47.80
N ASN A 529 3.57 -11.66 -47.16
CA ASN A 529 3.48 -10.32 -47.74
C ASN A 529 4.71 -9.93 -48.58
N THR A 530 5.76 -10.76 -48.59
CA THR A 530 7.02 -10.53 -49.33
C THR A 530 7.32 -11.59 -50.39
N ILE A 531 6.60 -12.71 -50.42
CA ILE A 531 6.86 -13.84 -51.33
C ILE A 531 6.75 -13.49 -52.83
N ASP A 532 5.96 -12.46 -53.17
CA ASP A 532 5.79 -11.99 -54.55
C ASP A 532 6.59 -10.71 -54.86
N LYS A 533 7.41 -10.24 -53.90
CA LYS A 533 8.21 -9.00 -54.03
C LYS A 533 9.63 -9.28 -54.53
N PRO A 534 10.34 -8.27 -55.08
CA PRO A 534 11.72 -8.43 -55.59
C PRO A 534 12.68 -9.06 -54.56
N THR A 535 13.65 -9.84 -55.04
CA THR A 535 14.56 -10.68 -54.26
C THR A 535 15.27 -9.93 -53.12
N GLU A 536 15.70 -8.69 -53.34
CA GLU A 536 16.36 -7.85 -52.32
C GLU A 536 15.52 -7.62 -51.05
N ILE A 537 14.18 -7.69 -51.14
CA ILE A 537 13.25 -7.57 -50.01
C ILE A 537 13.00 -8.94 -49.34
N GLN A 538 13.12 -10.04 -50.09
CA GLN A 538 13.04 -11.42 -49.57
C GLN A 538 14.30 -11.79 -48.77
N ASP A 539 15.43 -11.19 -49.12
CA ASP A 539 16.75 -11.56 -48.63
C ASP A 539 17.03 -11.10 -47.20
N PHE A 540 16.43 -9.99 -46.72
CA PHE A 540 16.74 -9.45 -45.39
C PHE A 540 16.58 -10.49 -44.28
N LEU A 541 15.44 -11.16 -44.21
CA LEU A 541 15.11 -12.05 -43.10
C LEU A 541 15.75 -13.43 -43.26
N LEU A 542 15.87 -13.92 -44.50
CA LEU A 542 16.43 -15.25 -44.81
C LEU A 542 17.95 -15.31 -44.71
N TYR A 543 18.67 -14.20 -44.88
CA TYR A 543 20.13 -14.15 -44.75
C TYR A 543 20.58 -13.56 -43.40
N GLN A 544 19.94 -12.51 -42.89
CA GLN A 544 20.39 -11.87 -41.65
C GLN A 544 20.04 -12.67 -40.41
N TYR A 545 18.94 -13.43 -40.43
CA TYR A 545 18.41 -14.15 -39.27
C TYR A 545 18.33 -15.67 -39.49
N GLU A 546 19.13 -16.23 -40.39
CA GLU A 546 19.08 -17.65 -40.76
C GLU A 546 19.22 -18.58 -39.54
N ASP A 547 20.24 -18.35 -38.70
CA ASP A 547 20.49 -19.19 -37.53
C ASP A 547 19.34 -19.12 -36.50
N GLN A 548 18.73 -17.95 -36.33
CA GLN A 548 17.61 -17.76 -35.43
C GLN A 548 16.34 -18.41 -35.97
N LEU A 549 16.13 -18.41 -37.29
CA LEU A 549 15.06 -19.15 -37.94
C LEU A 549 15.25 -20.66 -37.79
N VAL A 550 16.48 -21.16 -37.97
CA VAL A 550 16.83 -22.57 -37.72
C VAL A 550 16.52 -22.95 -36.27
N PHE A 551 16.96 -22.13 -35.32
CA PHE A 551 16.73 -22.36 -33.90
C PHE A 551 15.22 -22.39 -33.57
N LEU A 552 14.46 -21.38 -34.01
CA LEU A 552 13.01 -21.30 -33.81
C LEU A 552 12.29 -22.54 -34.34
N LEU A 553 12.55 -22.90 -35.59
CA LEU A 553 11.89 -24.02 -36.25
C LEU A 553 12.24 -25.36 -35.60
N SER A 554 13.48 -25.51 -35.12
CA SER A 554 13.89 -26.68 -34.32
C SER A 554 13.11 -26.76 -33.02
N GLN A 555 12.99 -25.65 -32.29
CA GLN A 555 12.21 -25.58 -31.04
C GLN A 555 10.73 -25.89 -31.25
N ILE A 556 10.16 -25.48 -32.38
CA ILE A 556 8.78 -25.84 -32.73
C ILE A 556 8.67 -27.33 -33.06
N LEU A 557 9.61 -27.93 -33.82
CA LEU A 557 9.61 -29.37 -34.10
C LEU A 557 9.66 -30.22 -32.84
N ASP A 558 10.40 -29.79 -31.81
CA ASP A 558 10.45 -30.44 -30.50
C ASP A 558 9.08 -30.50 -29.79
N LEU A 559 8.08 -29.75 -30.27
CA LEU A 559 6.71 -29.80 -29.78
C LEU A 559 5.85 -30.89 -30.45
N ARG A 560 6.32 -31.51 -31.54
CA ARG A 560 5.53 -32.45 -32.38
C ARG A 560 4.86 -33.56 -31.56
N ASP A 561 5.60 -34.12 -30.59
CA ASP A 561 5.13 -35.23 -29.77
C ASP A 561 4.73 -34.79 -28.34
N LYS A 562 4.71 -33.47 -28.06
CA LYS A 562 4.39 -32.92 -26.75
C LYS A 562 2.91 -32.55 -26.66
N ASN A 563 2.21 -33.13 -25.68
CA ASN A 563 0.79 -32.87 -25.42
C ASN A 563 0.59 -31.62 -24.52
N VAL A 564 1.19 -30.50 -24.92
CA VAL A 564 1.12 -29.22 -24.20
C VAL A 564 0.08 -28.31 -24.86
N ARG A 565 -0.75 -27.62 -24.07
CA ARG A 565 -1.78 -26.71 -24.60
C ARG A 565 -1.16 -25.65 -25.52
N GLY A 566 -1.65 -25.58 -26.76
CA GLY A 566 -1.16 -24.65 -27.78
C GLY A 566 0.00 -25.17 -28.65
N SER A 567 0.55 -26.37 -28.37
CA SER A 567 1.61 -26.97 -29.19
C SER A 567 1.17 -27.17 -30.64
N GLU A 568 -0.06 -27.64 -30.87
CA GLU A 568 -0.64 -27.82 -32.19
C GLU A 568 -0.73 -26.50 -32.97
N SER A 569 -1.13 -25.41 -32.31
CA SER A 569 -1.19 -24.08 -32.95
C SER A 569 0.20 -23.56 -33.32
N ALA A 570 1.20 -23.75 -32.45
CA ALA A 570 2.59 -23.42 -32.75
C ALA A 570 3.14 -24.27 -33.91
N MET A 571 2.85 -25.58 -33.91
CA MET A 571 3.20 -26.50 -35.00
C MET A 571 2.57 -26.11 -36.33
N ASN A 572 1.30 -25.70 -36.34
CA ASN A 572 0.62 -25.26 -37.56
C ASN A 572 1.25 -23.97 -38.13
N ASN A 573 1.59 -23.00 -37.27
CA ASN A 573 2.32 -21.81 -37.70
C ASN A 573 3.73 -22.18 -38.21
N GLY A 574 4.43 -23.10 -37.53
CA GLY A 574 5.74 -23.61 -37.96
C GLY A 574 5.70 -24.28 -39.33
N LYS A 575 4.71 -25.16 -39.58
CA LYS A 575 4.46 -25.76 -40.90
C LYS A 575 4.21 -24.70 -41.97
N PHE A 576 3.39 -23.70 -41.66
CA PHE A 576 3.09 -22.61 -42.58
C PHE A 576 4.36 -21.81 -42.94
N VAL A 577 5.15 -21.39 -41.94
CA VAL A 577 6.42 -20.69 -42.14
C VAL A 577 7.40 -21.53 -42.93
N ALA A 578 7.58 -22.81 -42.57
CA ALA A 578 8.49 -23.73 -43.26
C ALA A 578 8.12 -23.89 -44.75
N GLY A 579 6.83 -24.00 -45.06
CA GLY A 579 6.34 -24.03 -46.44
C GLY A 579 6.69 -22.76 -47.22
N LEU A 580 6.44 -21.58 -46.64
CA LEU A 580 6.76 -20.30 -47.28
C LEU A 580 8.28 -20.12 -47.48
N ILE A 581 9.12 -20.55 -46.54
CA ILE A 581 10.58 -20.50 -46.69
C ILE A 581 11.03 -21.42 -47.84
N ILE A 582 10.49 -22.64 -47.92
CA ILE A 582 10.79 -23.57 -49.01
C ILE A 582 10.41 -22.95 -50.35
N ASP A 583 9.24 -22.33 -50.45
CA ASP A 583 8.80 -21.67 -51.69
C ASP A 583 9.65 -20.45 -52.03
N ALA A 584 10.01 -19.62 -51.05
CA ALA A 584 10.88 -18.47 -51.23
C ALA A 584 12.31 -18.86 -51.65
N LYS A 585 12.82 -20.02 -51.23
CA LYS A 585 14.15 -20.50 -51.65
C LYS A 585 14.15 -21.28 -52.97
N LYS A 586 12.98 -21.62 -53.55
CA LYS A 586 12.91 -22.22 -54.91
C LYS A 586 13.28 -21.23 -56.01
N SER A 587 13.11 -19.93 -55.78
CA SER A 587 13.46 -18.86 -56.72
C SER A 587 14.95 -18.48 -56.71
N VAL A 588 15.74 -19.02 -55.77
CA VAL A 588 17.17 -18.75 -55.60
C VAL A 588 17.96 -20.05 -55.79
N ARG A 589 19.04 -20.06 -56.58
CA ARG A 589 19.92 -21.25 -56.73
C ARG A 589 20.58 -21.55 -55.38
N THR A 590 20.07 -22.55 -54.67
CA THR A 590 20.59 -23.01 -53.37
C THR A 590 21.61 -24.14 -53.55
N THR A 591 22.65 -24.14 -52.72
CA THR A 591 23.59 -25.27 -52.57
C THR A 591 22.96 -26.35 -51.66
N ASP A 592 23.36 -27.61 -51.81
CA ASP A 592 22.83 -28.76 -51.05
C ASP A 592 23.01 -28.69 -49.51
N ASP A 593 23.75 -27.69 -49.00
CA ASP A 593 24.12 -27.50 -47.58
C ASP A 593 23.27 -26.45 -46.84
N ASP A 594 22.06 -26.15 -47.31
CA ASP A 594 21.17 -25.16 -46.69
C ASP A 594 20.48 -25.70 -45.42
N ARG A 595 21.06 -25.40 -44.25
CA ARG A 595 20.58 -25.83 -42.93
C ARG A 595 19.12 -25.43 -42.68
N LEU A 596 18.73 -24.24 -43.10
CA LEU A 596 17.36 -23.75 -42.98
C LEU A 596 16.40 -24.55 -43.87
N LEU A 597 16.80 -24.90 -45.09
CA LEU A 597 15.99 -25.77 -45.95
C LEU A 597 15.84 -27.19 -45.35
N ALA A 598 16.89 -27.70 -44.73
CA ALA A 598 16.88 -29.02 -44.09
C ALA A 598 15.91 -29.08 -42.89
N ILE A 599 15.89 -28.08 -42.01
CA ILE A 599 14.95 -28.04 -40.88
C ILE A 599 13.50 -27.85 -41.36
N CYS A 600 13.26 -27.00 -42.38
CA CYS A 600 11.94 -26.78 -42.93
C CYS A 600 11.32 -28.05 -43.52
N LYS A 601 12.12 -28.90 -44.19
CA LYS A 601 11.65 -30.17 -44.76
C LYS A 601 11.16 -31.15 -43.70
N GLN A 602 11.65 -31.08 -42.46
CA GLN A 602 11.24 -32.01 -41.40
C GLN A 602 9.80 -31.79 -40.92
N PHE A 603 9.18 -30.64 -41.22
CA PHE A 603 7.79 -30.34 -40.85
C PHE A 603 6.73 -31.12 -41.64
N PHE A 604 7.11 -31.68 -42.79
CA PHE A 604 6.28 -32.41 -43.74
C PHE A 604 6.76 -33.87 -43.83
#